data_AF-A0A821YPM0-F1
#
_entry.id   AF-A0A821YPM0-F1
#
_cell.length_a   1.000
_cell.length_b   1.000
_cell.length_c   1.000
_cell.angle_alpha   90.00
_cell.angle_beta   90.00
_cell.angle_gamma   90.00
#
_symmetry.space_group_name_H-M   'P 1'
#
loop_
_entity.id
_entity.type
_entity.pdbx_description
1 polymer ?
#
loop_
_entity_poly.entity_id
_entity_poly.type
_entity_poly.pdbx_seq_one_letter_code
_entity_poly.pdbx_strand_id
1 'polypeptide(L)'
;MKPPLVHRLAVIVPYRNRSNELEIFLSHMNSFLNSQSVDHIFIIINQVDKHRFNRAALINIGFIESRSFVDYIVMHDIDLLPLNHKGLPYKYPEYGPIHLASPEYHPIYHYPSYVGGILIITCQDFERVNGMSPLYWGWGREDDNFYVRMKRAGMKIYRPSNLSTNNTNTFQHIHDNSIHKRDYAKYGKQKEEGKRIYPELGFNTTKYEIINKEIKKTNQGIEYIMLDVKIECDYNLTSWCDHPTNILK
;
A
#
# COMPACT_ATOMS: atom_id res chain seq x y z
N MET A 1 -10.64 -25.50 -3.73
CA MET A 1 -9.94 -25.81 -2.46
C MET A 1 -10.80 -25.31 -1.31
N LYS A 2 -10.88 -26.00 -0.18
CA LYS A 2 -11.52 -25.44 1.02
C LYS A 2 -10.62 -24.30 1.54
N PRO A 3 -11.19 -23.15 1.94
CA PRO A 3 -10.39 -22.08 2.54
C PRO A 3 -9.69 -22.60 3.81
N PRO A 4 -8.50 -22.07 4.15
CA PRO A 4 -7.79 -22.47 5.35
C PRO A 4 -8.63 -22.18 6.59
N LEU A 5 -8.47 -23.00 7.63
CA LEU A 5 -9.18 -22.83 8.91
C LEU A 5 -8.73 -21.56 9.67
N VAL A 6 -7.55 -21.04 9.34
CA VAL A 6 -6.95 -19.82 9.90
C VAL A 6 -6.39 -18.98 8.77
N HIS A 7 -6.81 -17.72 8.69
CA HIS A 7 -6.33 -16.75 7.71
C HIS A 7 -5.15 -15.97 8.26
N ARG A 8 -4.14 -15.70 7.42
CA ARG A 8 -2.94 -14.95 7.77
C ARG A 8 -2.77 -13.71 6.90
N LEU A 9 -2.62 -12.56 7.54
CA LEU A 9 -2.51 -11.26 6.90
C LEU A 9 -1.04 -10.89 6.63
N ALA A 10 -0.69 -10.52 5.39
CA ALA A 10 0.49 -9.71 5.15
C ALA A 10 0.17 -8.22 5.29
N VAL A 11 0.79 -7.54 6.25
CA VAL A 11 0.76 -6.09 6.37
C VAL A 11 1.90 -5.53 5.52
N ILE A 12 1.56 -5.14 4.28
CA ILE A 12 2.54 -4.64 3.31
C ILE A 12 2.63 -3.12 3.43
N VAL A 13 3.82 -2.64 3.76
CA VAL A 13 4.11 -1.23 4.01
C VAL A 13 5.15 -0.72 3.00
N PRO A 14 4.73 0.09 2.01
CA PRO A 14 5.64 0.83 1.14
C PRO A 14 6.48 1.81 1.96
N TYR A 15 7.80 1.74 1.84
CA TYR A 15 8.71 2.45 2.75
C TYR A 15 9.87 3.12 2.03
N ARG A 16 10.21 4.35 2.47
CA ARG A 16 11.48 5.04 2.22
C ARG A 16 11.63 6.19 3.21
N ASN A 17 12.71 6.21 3.99
CA ASN A 17 13.07 7.33 4.88
C ASN A 17 11.92 7.76 5.82
N ARG A 18 11.37 6.81 6.59
CA ARG A 18 10.25 6.99 7.55
C ARG A 18 10.51 6.23 8.86
N SER A 19 11.74 6.26 9.37
CA SER A 19 12.17 5.41 10.50
C SER A 19 11.40 5.68 11.79
N ASN A 20 11.06 6.95 12.05
CA ASN A 20 10.29 7.33 13.23
C ASN A 20 8.85 6.84 13.12
N GLU A 21 8.23 7.03 11.96
CA GLU A 21 6.89 6.52 11.68
C GLU A 21 6.86 5.00 11.76
N LEU A 22 7.90 4.31 11.30
CA LEU A 22 7.98 2.84 11.35
C LEU A 22 7.93 2.29 12.77
N GLU A 23 8.68 2.87 13.71
CA GLU A 23 8.66 2.42 15.11
C GLU A 23 7.27 2.61 15.73
N ILE A 24 6.66 3.78 15.51
CA ILE A 24 5.30 4.09 15.98
C ILE A 24 4.29 3.12 15.33
N PHE A 25 4.39 2.93 14.02
CA PHE A 25 3.51 2.07 13.23
C PHE A 25 3.54 0.63 13.71
N LEU A 26 4.73 0.03 13.84
CA LEU A 26 4.87 -1.37 14.24
C LEU A 26 4.31 -1.58 15.66
N SER A 27 4.61 -0.68 16.60
CA SER A 27 4.08 -0.72 17.95
C SER A 27 2.54 -0.66 17.97
N HIS A 28 1.98 0.33 17.29
CA HIS A 28 0.54 0.57 17.23
C HIS A 28 -0.20 -0.58 16.55
N MET A 29 0.24 -0.95 15.35
CA MET A 29 -0.43 -1.96 14.54
C MET A 29 -0.34 -3.36 15.13
N ASN A 30 0.79 -3.72 15.75
CA ASN A 30 0.89 -5.01 16.43
C ASN A 30 -0.14 -5.12 17.56
N SER A 31 -0.26 -4.08 18.41
CA SER A 31 -1.30 -4.03 19.46
C SER A 31 -2.71 -4.07 18.86
N PHE A 32 -2.96 -3.26 17.81
CA PHE A 32 -4.26 -3.16 17.16
C PHE A 32 -4.72 -4.50 16.56
N LEU A 33 -3.85 -5.18 15.81
CA LEU A 33 -4.16 -6.46 15.16
C LEU A 33 -4.30 -7.61 16.17
N ASN A 34 -3.44 -7.64 17.20
CA ASN A 34 -3.56 -8.64 18.28
C ASN A 34 -4.88 -8.49 19.05
N SER A 35 -5.34 -7.26 19.29
CA SER A 35 -6.65 -7.01 19.93
C SER A 35 -7.84 -7.54 19.12
N GLN A 36 -7.64 -7.75 17.81
CA GLN A 36 -8.64 -8.30 16.89
C GLN A 36 -8.43 -9.80 16.62
N SER A 37 -7.43 -10.42 17.27
CA SER A 37 -7.01 -11.82 17.04
C SER A 37 -6.69 -12.12 15.58
N VAL A 38 -6.02 -11.18 14.90
CA VAL A 38 -5.56 -11.34 13.52
C VAL A 38 -4.15 -11.93 13.52
N ASP A 39 -3.97 -13.12 12.95
CA ASP A 39 -2.63 -13.64 12.64
C ASP A 39 -2.05 -12.82 11.47
N HIS A 40 -0.88 -12.24 11.69
CA HIS A 40 -0.29 -11.27 10.77
C HIS A 40 1.23 -11.34 10.73
N ILE A 41 1.78 -10.81 9.65
CA ILE A 41 3.21 -10.56 9.47
C ILE A 41 3.41 -9.18 8.85
N PHE A 42 4.34 -8.41 9.41
CA PHE A 42 4.74 -7.12 8.86
C PHE A 42 5.80 -7.30 7.77
N ILE A 43 5.56 -6.71 6.60
CA ILE A 43 6.47 -6.76 5.47
C ILE A 43 6.70 -5.34 4.98
N ILE A 44 7.88 -4.82 5.29
CA ILE A 44 8.30 -3.46 4.98
C ILE A 44 9.11 -3.51 3.68
N ILE A 45 8.63 -2.82 2.65
CA ILE A 45 9.24 -2.81 1.33
C ILE A 45 10.00 -1.49 1.18
N ASN A 46 11.29 -1.52 1.47
CA ASN A 46 12.18 -0.36 1.46
C ASN A 46 12.74 -0.11 0.06
N GLN A 47 12.31 0.99 -0.57
CA GLN A 47 12.79 1.38 -1.90
C GLN A 47 14.17 2.06 -1.80
N VAL A 48 15.24 1.35 -2.15
CA VAL A 48 16.63 1.82 -2.02
C VAL A 48 17.24 2.35 -3.33
N ASP A 49 16.55 2.19 -4.46
CA ASP A 49 16.92 2.91 -5.69
C ASP A 49 16.74 4.44 -5.54
N LYS A 50 17.28 5.19 -6.50
CA LYS A 50 17.24 6.66 -6.52
C LYS A 50 16.04 7.23 -7.30
N HIS A 51 15.20 6.38 -7.87
CA HIS A 51 14.00 6.83 -8.56
C HIS A 51 13.02 7.45 -7.57
N ARG A 52 12.02 8.15 -8.09
CA ARG A 52 10.90 8.66 -7.30
C ARG A 52 10.19 7.50 -6.59
N PHE A 53 9.47 7.80 -5.51
CA PHE A 53 8.80 6.76 -4.73
C PHE A 53 7.68 6.10 -5.55
N ASN A 54 7.61 4.77 -5.58
CA ASN A 54 6.62 4.01 -6.35
C ASN A 54 5.82 3.08 -5.44
N ARG A 55 4.79 3.64 -4.79
CA ARG A 55 3.95 2.93 -3.82
C ARG A 55 3.34 1.66 -4.39
N ALA A 56 2.81 1.72 -5.62
CA ALA A 56 2.16 0.59 -6.27
C ALA A 56 3.11 -0.57 -6.59
N ALA A 57 4.29 -0.28 -7.13
CA ALA A 57 5.30 -1.30 -7.39
C ALA A 57 5.79 -1.95 -6.08
N LEU A 58 5.97 -1.16 -5.01
CA LEU A 58 6.34 -1.69 -3.70
C LEU A 58 5.28 -2.64 -3.13
N ILE A 59 4.00 -2.31 -3.27
CA ILE A 59 2.90 -3.22 -2.91
C ILE A 59 2.97 -4.51 -3.74
N ASN A 60 3.18 -4.42 -5.05
CA ASN A 60 3.31 -5.61 -5.91
C ASN A 60 4.46 -6.51 -5.44
N ILE A 61 5.61 -5.92 -5.11
CA ILE A 61 6.76 -6.65 -4.58
C ILE A 61 6.41 -7.33 -3.26
N GLY A 62 5.79 -6.61 -2.32
CA GLY A 62 5.34 -7.20 -1.06
C GLY A 62 4.36 -8.35 -1.25
N PHE A 63 3.47 -8.26 -2.25
CA PHE A 63 2.57 -9.34 -2.61
C PHE A 63 3.33 -10.56 -3.15
N ILE A 64 4.24 -10.36 -4.12
CA ILE A 64 5.06 -11.44 -4.71
C ILE A 64 5.83 -12.18 -3.61
N GLU A 65 6.41 -11.44 -2.68
CA GLU A 65 7.28 -11.96 -1.62
C GLU A 65 6.53 -12.59 -0.44
N SER A 66 5.19 -12.50 -0.42
CA SER A 66 4.38 -12.98 0.71
C SER A 66 3.32 -14.01 0.35
N ARG A 67 2.81 -14.00 -0.88
CA ARG A 67 1.67 -14.82 -1.32
C ARG A 67 1.83 -16.33 -1.17
N SER A 68 3.03 -16.85 -0.92
CA SER A 68 3.28 -18.27 -0.67
C SER A 68 2.96 -18.71 0.77
N PHE A 69 2.78 -17.79 1.71
CA PHE A 69 2.55 -18.09 3.13
C PHE A 69 1.47 -17.21 3.80
N VAL A 70 0.74 -16.41 3.02
CA VAL A 70 -0.43 -15.63 3.43
C VAL A 70 -1.57 -15.84 2.44
N ASP A 71 -2.80 -15.54 2.83
CA ASP A 71 -3.99 -15.68 1.98
C ASP A 71 -4.72 -14.36 1.71
N TYR A 72 -4.35 -13.29 2.41
CA TYR A 72 -4.78 -11.93 2.14
C TYR A 72 -3.74 -10.90 2.56
N ILE A 73 -3.82 -9.72 1.97
CA ILE A 73 -2.89 -8.62 2.20
C ILE A 73 -3.66 -7.37 2.63
N VAL A 74 -2.99 -6.51 3.40
CA VAL A 74 -3.38 -5.11 3.56
C VAL A 74 -2.28 -4.23 3.00
N MET A 75 -2.66 -3.33 2.10
CA MET A 75 -1.81 -2.25 1.61
C MET A 75 -1.95 -1.11 2.61
N HIS A 76 -0.88 -0.79 3.33
CA HIS A 76 -0.96 0.10 4.49
C HIS A 76 0.04 1.24 4.40
N ASP A 77 -0.48 2.47 4.46
CA ASP A 77 0.37 3.64 4.62
C ASP A 77 0.92 3.67 6.06
N ILE A 78 2.21 3.92 6.19
CA ILE A 78 2.94 3.87 7.47
C ILE A 78 2.52 4.97 8.45
N ASP A 79 1.98 6.06 7.93
CA ASP A 79 1.63 7.25 8.69
C ASP A 79 0.14 7.35 9.06
N LEU A 80 -0.68 6.35 8.71
CA LEU A 80 -2.12 6.36 8.94
C LEU A 80 -2.53 5.27 9.94
N LEU A 81 -2.70 5.65 11.21
CA LEU A 81 -2.96 4.70 12.30
C LEU A 81 -4.46 4.60 12.61
N PRO A 82 -5.05 3.39 12.63
CA PRO A 82 -6.46 3.20 13.00
C PRO A 82 -6.66 3.41 14.51
N LEU A 83 -7.67 4.18 14.90
CA LEU A 83 -8.01 4.42 16.31
C LEU A 83 -9.26 3.65 16.77
N ASN A 84 -10.14 3.29 15.83
CA ASN A 84 -11.41 2.62 16.13
C ASN A 84 -11.31 1.09 16.02
N HIS A 85 -10.90 0.43 17.11
CA HIS A 85 -10.71 -1.03 17.20
C HIS A 85 -11.96 -1.84 16.82
N LYS A 86 -13.16 -1.36 17.14
CA LYS A 86 -14.42 -2.08 16.89
C LYS A 86 -14.93 -1.88 15.47
N GLY A 87 -14.68 -0.71 14.89
CA GLY A 87 -15.22 -0.29 13.60
C GLY A 87 -14.37 -0.64 12.38
N LEU A 88 -13.09 -1.00 12.58
CA LEU A 88 -12.13 -1.21 11.50
C LEU A 88 -11.55 -2.64 11.54
N PRO A 89 -12.29 -3.66 11.08
CA PRO A 89 -11.84 -5.05 11.15
C PRO A 89 -10.78 -5.36 10.08
N TYR A 90 -9.60 -5.80 10.50
CA TYR A 90 -8.54 -6.28 9.60
C TYR A 90 -8.69 -7.77 9.22
N LYS A 91 -9.92 -8.27 9.17
CA LYS A 91 -10.21 -9.69 8.94
C LYS A 91 -10.16 -10.04 7.45
N TYR A 92 -10.12 -11.35 7.18
CA TYR A 92 -10.18 -11.89 5.82
C TYR A 92 -11.39 -11.34 5.03
N PRO A 93 -11.18 -10.76 3.83
CA PRO A 93 -12.23 -10.08 3.07
C PRO A 93 -13.04 -11.07 2.20
N GLU A 94 -13.84 -11.93 2.85
CA GLU A 94 -14.62 -13.03 2.23
C GLU A 94 -15.40 -12.63 0.97
N TYR A 95 -15.99 -11.43 0.95
CA TYR A 95 -16.92 -10.99 -0.10
C TYR A 95 -16.30 -10.06 -1.14
N GLY A 96 -15.05 -9.65 -0.95
CA GLY A 96 -14.33 -8.70 -1.80
C GLY A 96 -13.58 -7.62 -1.02
N PRO A 97 -12.81 -6.76 -1.70
CA PRO A 97 -11.87 -5.84 -1.07
C PRO A 97 -12.53 -4.91 -0.04
N ILE A 98 -11.85 -4.70 1.10
CA ILE A 98 -12.32 -3.83 2.18
C ILE A 98 -11.42 -2.60 2.27
N HIS A 99 -11.94 -1.43 1.93
CA HIS A 99 -11.24 -0.16 2.07
C HIS A 99 -11.55 0.44 3.45
N LEU A 100 -10.62 0.26 4.41
CA LEU A 100 -10.78 0.73 5.79
C LEU A 100 -10.65 2.25 5.89
N ALA A 101 -9.73 2.85 5.14
CA ALA A 101 -9.50 4.29 5.07
C ALA A 101 -10.60 5.03 4.26
N SER A 102 -11.87 4.67 4.48
CA SER A 102 -13.04 5.17 3.75
C SER A 102 -13.03 6.70 3.63
N PRO A 103 -13.49 7.28 2.49
CA PRO A 103 -13.52 8.73 2.32
C PRO A 103 -14.34 9.47 3.41
N GLU A 104 -15.32 8.79 4.01
CA GLU A 104 -16.11 9.31 5.13
C GLU A 104 -15.28 9.52 6.41
N TYR A 105 -14.23 8.71 6.60
CA TYR A 105 -13.45 8.65 7.83
C TYR A 105 -11.98 9.04 7.65
N HIS A 106 -11.49 9.15 6.40
CA HIS A 106 -10.12 9.58 6.12
C HIS A 106 -9.96 11.07 6.45
N PRO A 107 -8.87 11.51 7.09
CA PRO A 107 -8.71 12.91 7.51
C PRO A 107 -8.55 13.92 6.36
N ILE A 108 -8.16 13.47 5.16
CA ILE A 108 -7.79 14.36 4.04
C ILE A 108 -8.58 14.11 2.74
N TYR A 109 -9.02 12.88 2.46
CA TYR A 109 -9.44 12.47 1.11
C TYR A 109 -10.88 11.98 1.17
N HIS A 110 -11.80 12.72 0.56
CA HIS A 110 -13.24 12.52 0.71
C HIS A 110 -13.98 12.16 -0.58
N TYR A 111 -13.26 11.92 -1.68
CA TYR A 111 -13.90 11.65 -2.98
C TYR A 111 -14.33 10.17 -3.10
N PRO A 112 -15.45 9.86 -3.78
CA PRO A 112 -16.06 8.52 -3.72
C PRO A 112 -15.21 7.34 -4.22
N SER A 113 -14.34 7.59 -5.21
CA SER A 113 -13.47 6.57 -5.80
C SER A 113 -12.16 6.35 -5.04
N TYR A 114 -11.91 7.09 -3.95
CA TYR A 114 -10.69 6.94 -3.16
C TYR A 114 -10.59 5.54 -2.53
N VAL A 115 -9.42 4.92 -2.71
CA VAL A 115 -9.06 3.60 -2.17
C VAL A 115 -7.61 3.53 -1.64
N GLY A 116 -6.99 4.68 -1.38
CA GLY A 116 -5.64 4.78 -0.82
C GLY A 116 -5.61 4.55 0.70
N GLY A 117 -4.47 4.82 1.35
CA GLY A 117 -4.36 4.65 2.80
C GLY A 117 -4.30 3.19 3.24
N ILE A 118 -5.47 2.58 3.44
CA ILE A 118 -5.61 1.22 4.00
C ILE A 118 -6.69 0.46 3.23
N LEU A 119 -6.26 -0.55 2.47
CA LEU A 119 -7.12 -1.42 1.68
C LEU A 119 -6.70 -2.89 1.82
N ILE A 120 -7.66 -3.74 2.17
CA ILE A 120 -7.51 -5.17 2.37
C ILE A 120 -8.07 -5.92 1.17
N ILE A 121 -7.36 -6.94 0.69
CA ILE A 121 -7.75 -7.76 -0.46
C ILE A 121 -7.18 -9.17 -0.34
N THR A 122 -7.92 -10.19 -0.80
CA THR A 122 -7.40 -11.57 -0.84
C THR A 122 -6.25 -11.67 -1.83
N CYS A 123 -5.33 -12.62 -1.61
CA CYS A 123 -4.28 -12.89 -2.60
C CYS A 123 -4.89 -13.26 -3.96
N GLN A 124 -5.96 -14.06 -3.95
CA GLN A 124 -6.68 -14.47 -5.18
C GLN A 124 -7.25 -13.27 -5.95
N ASP A 125 -7.90 -12.32 -5.26
CA ASP A 125 -8.46 -11.13 -5.92
C ASP A 125 -7.35 -10.19 -6.40
N PHE A 126 -6.26 -10.03 -5.64
CA PHE A 126 -5.11 -9.25 -6.07
C PHE A 126 -4.49 -9.84 -7.36
N GLU A 127 -4.38 -11.17 -7.44
CA GLU A 127 -3.94 -11.86 -8.67
C GLU A 127 -4.91 -11.65 -9.83
N ARG A 128 -6.22 -11.73 -9.58
CA ARG A 128 -7.27 -11.57 -10.59
C ARG A 128 -7.21 -10.22 -11.30
N VAL A 129 -6.76 -9.16 -10.62
CA VAL A 129 -6.60 -7.81 -11.19
C VAL A 129 -5.17 -7.50 -11.64
N ASN A 130 -4.29 -8.51 -11.62
CA ASN A 130 -2.86 -8.36 -11.86
C ASN A 130 -2.22 -7.28 -10.97
N GLY A 131 -2.66 -7.16 -9.72
CA GLY A 131 -2.14 -6.18 -8.77
C GLY A 131 -2.25 -4.73 -9.24
N MET A 132 -1.34 -3.89 -8.73
CA MET A 132 -1.32 -2.45 -9.02
C MET A 132 -0.46 -2.15 -10.25
N SER A 133 -0.73 -1.02 -10.91
CA SER A 133 0.10 -0.56 -12.03
C SER A 133 1.47 -0.09 -11.53
N PRO A 134 2.61 -0.58 -12.08
CA PRO A 134 3.94 -0.13 -11.67
C PRO A 134 4.34 1.23 -12.27
N LEU A 135 3.47 1.89 -13.06
CA LEU A 135 3.84 3.11 -13.79
C LEU A 135 3.81 4.40 -12.97
N TYR A 136 3.39 4.30 -11.71
CA TYR A 136 3.10 5.44 -10.83
C TYR A 136 4.31 5.82 -9.97
N TRP A 137 5.18 6.64 -10.57
CA TRP A 137 6.33 7.24 -9.91
C TRP A 137 6.01 8.63 -9.34
N GLY A 138 6.29 8.83 -8.05
CA GLY A 138 5.89 10.03 -7.31
C GLY A 138 4.46 9.96 -6.78
N TRP A 139 3.96 11.05 -6.22
CA TRP A 139 2.68 11.05 -5.51
C TRP A 139 1.47 11.07 -6.45
N GLY A 140 0.56 10.10 -6.21
CA GLY A 140 -0.85 10.08 -6.60
C GLY A 140 -1.19 9.25 -7.82
N ARG A 141 -2.49 8.93 -7.93
CA ARG A 141 -3.20 8.26 -9.06
C ARG A 141 -3.06 6.74 -9.13
N GLU A 142 -2.17 6.12 -8.36
CA GLU A 142 -1.99 4.67 -8.38
C GLU A 142 -3.16 3.94 -7.72
N ASP A 143 -3.73 4.54 -6.67
CA ASP A 143 -4.93 4.10 -5.98
C ASP A 143 -6.19 4.28 -6.87
N ASP A 144 -6.32 5.42 -7.54
CA ASP A 144 -7.36 5.66 -8.55
C ASP A 144 -7.33 4.61 -9.67
N ASN A 145 -6.13 4.24 -10.16
CA ASN A 145 -5.97 3.19 -11.15
C ASN A 145 -6.46 1.85 -10.62
N PHE A 146 -6.06 1.52 -9.39
CA PHE A 146 -6.41 0.26 -8.75
C PHE A 146 -7.92 0.16 -8.47
N TYR A 147 -8.58 1.27 -8.09
CA TYR A 147 -10.04 1.35 -8.04
C TYR A 147 -10.68 0.93 -9.36
N VAL A 148 -10.20 1.50 -10.49
CA VAL A 148 -10.73 1.16 -11.81
C VAL A 148 -10.50 -0.31 -12.16
N ARG A 149 -9.34 -0.89 -11.82
CA ARG A 149 -9.05 -2.32 -12.03
C ARG A 149 -10.04 -3.21 -11.28
N MET A 150 -10.21 -2.96 -9.98
CA MET A 150 -11.17 -3.70 -9.15
C MET A 150 -12.59 -3.60 -9.72
N LYS A 151 -13.03 -2.39 -10.10
CA LYS A 151 -14.35 -2.18 -10.71
C LYS A 151 -14.52 -2.90 -12.03
N ARG A 152 -13.51 -2.89 -12.91
CA ARG A 152 -13.53 -3.62 -14.21
C ARG A 152 -13.57 -5.13 -14.04
N ALA A 153 -12.95 -5.65 -12.98
CA ALA A 153 -13.03 -7.06 -12.61
C ALA A 153 -14.36 -7.44 -11.92
N GLY A 154 -15.33 -6.52 -11.84
CA GLY A 154 -16.63 -6.79 -11.20
C GLY A 154 -16.58 -6.86 -9.67
N MET A 155 -15.51 -6.39 -9.04
CA MET A 155 -15.39 -6.42 -7.58
C MET A 155 -16.28 -5.35 -6.94
N LYS A 156 -16.92 -5.74 -5.84
CA LYS A 156 -17.58 -4.81 -4.91
C LYS A 156 -16.59 -4.46 -3.80
N ILE A 157 -16.34 -3.16 -3.65
CA ILE A 157 -15.47 -2.63 -2.60
C ILE A 157 -16.34 -2.32 -1.38
N TYR A 158 -16.04 -2.92 -0.25
CA TYR A 158 -16.71 -2.70 1.02
C TYR A 158 -15.97 -1.63 1.82
N ARG A 159 -16.72 -0.89 2.64
CA ARG A 159 -16.20 0.16 3.51
C ARG A 159 -16.89 0.06 4.86
N PRO A 160 -16.21 0.40 5.97
CA PRO A 160 -16.88 0.66 7.24
C PRO A 160 -17.99 1.69 7.06
N SER A 161 -19.05 1.57 7.84
CA SER A 161 -20.20 2.48 7.85
C SER A 161 -20.79 2.53 9.25
N ASN A 162 -21.50 3.62 9.57
CA ASN A 162 -22.15 3.81 10.88
C ASN A 162 -21.16 3.74 12.06
N LEU A 163 -19.93 4.23 11.86
CA LEU A 163 -18.99 4.36 12.96
C LEU A 163 -19.42 5.52 13.87
N SER A 164 -19.19 5.38 15.17
CA SER A 164 -19.37 6.49 16.13
C SER A 164 -18.28 7.57 15.99
N THR A 165 -17.22 7.29 15.23
CA THR A 165 -16.11 8.18 14.92
C THR A 165 -16.30 8.84 13.56
N ASN A 166 -15.51 9.88 13.26
CA ASN A 166 -15.55 10.64 12.01
C ASN A 166 -14.13 10.88 11.46
N ASN A 167 -14.00 11.76 10.47
CA ASN A 167 -12.74 12.11 9.81
C ASN A 167 -11.67 12.77 10.72
N THR A 168 -11.99 13.11 11.97
CA THR A 168 -11.04 13.71 12.92
C THR A 168 -10.49 12.72 13.95
N ASN A 169 -11.16 11.58 14.14
CA ASN A 169 -10.84 10.66 15.24
C ASN A 169 -10.97 9.17 14.89
N THR A 170 -11.24 8.82 13.62
CA THR A 170 -11.20 7.41 13.17
C THR A 170 -9.76 6.95 12.92
N PHE A 171 -8.93 7.84 12.38
CA PHE A 171 -7.51 7.61 12.10
C PHE A 171 -6.68 8.76 12.65
N GLN A 172 -5.47 8.44 13.11
CA GLN A 172 -4.42 9.42 13.34
C GLN A 172 -3.50 9.45 12.12
N HIS A 173 -3.36 10.61 11.48
CA HIS A 173 -2.42 10.78 10.35
C HIS A 173 -1.17 11.52 10.82
N ILE A 174 -0.10 10.78 11.09
CA ILE A 174 1.20 11.31 11.56
C ILE A 174 2.05 11.77 10.39
N HIS A 175 1.60 12.82 9.70
CA HIS A 175 2.25 13.33 8.49
C HIS A 175 2.56 14.82 8.61
N ASP A 176 3.83 15.12 8.92
CA ASP A 176 4.33 16.49 8.87
C ASP A 176 4.75 16.85 7.43
N ASN A 177 3.96 17.69 6.76
CA ASN A 177 4.24 18.14 5.38
C ASN A 177 5.56 18.93 5.25
N SER A 178 6.10 19.48 6.34
CA SER A 178 7.38 20.20 6.32
C SER A 178 8.58 19.24 6.22
N ILE A 179 8.46 18.06 6.81
CA ILE A 179 9.47 16.99 6.83
C ILE A 179 9.26 16.02 5.66
N HIS A 180 8.00 15.67 5.38
CA HIS A 180 7.60 14.62 4.45
C HIS A 180 6.83 15.19 3.27
N LYS A 181 7.51 16.07 2.51
CA LYS A 181 6.93 16.66 1.30
C LYS A 181 6.52 15.57 0.31
N ARG A 182 5.25 15.61 -0.09
CA ARG A 182 4.75 14.79 -1.20
C ARG A 182 5.34 15.27 -2.51
N ASP A 183 5.85 14.32 -3.31
CA ASP A 183 6.37 14.59 -4.64
C ASP A 183 5.22 14.71 -5.65
N TYR A 184 4.67 15.92 -5.76
CA TYR A 184 3.59 16.22 -6.68
C TYR A 184 4.04 16.43 -8.13
N ALA A 185 5.34 16.50 -8.39
CA ALA A 185 5.87 16.87 -9.70
C ALA A 185 5.31 15.97 -10.82
N LYS A 186 5.14 16.54 -12.01
CA LYS A 186 4.66 15.82 -13.19
C LYS A 186 5.57 16.14 -14.36
N TYR A 187 6.10 15.10 -15.00
CA TYR A 187 7.08 15.23 -16.09
C TYR A 187 6.56 14.61 -17.39
N GLY A 188 6.85 15.27 -18.52
CA GLY A 188 6.48 14.79 -19.86
C GLY A 188 5.01 14.35 -19.95
N LYS A 189 4.79 13.11 -20.38
CA LYS A 189 3.44 12.53 -20.57
C LYS A 189 2.82 11.94 -19.29
N GLN A 190 3.44 12.09 -18.11
CA GLN A 190 2.97 11.46 -16.86
C GLN A 190 1.50 11.73 -16.55
N LYS A 191 1.02 12.96 -16.78
CA LYS A 191 -0.38 13.32 -16.51
C LYS A 191 -1.38 12.62 -17.46
N GLU A 192 -0.98 12.42 -18.71
CA GLU A 192 -1.80 11.72 -19.70
C GLU A 192 -1.79 10.20 -19.44
N GLU A 193 -0.59 9.64 -19.29
CA GLU A 193 -0.38 8.20 -19.05
C GLU A 193 -0.98 7.76 -17.72
N GLY A 194 -0.93 8.61 -16.68
CA GLY A 194 -1.54 8.33 -15.38
C GLY A 194 -3.08 8.22 -15.38
N LYS A 195 -3.75 8.55 -16.50
CA LYS A 195 -5.20 8.34 -16.69
C LYS A 195 -5.52 7.04 -17.44
N ARG A 196 -4.54 6.45 -18.11
CA ARG A 196 -4.73 5.23 -18.91
C ARG A 196 -4.70 4.00 -18.00
N ILE A 197 -5.38 2.94 -18.43
CA ILE A 197 -5.40 1.65 -17.74
C ILE A 197 -4.75 0.63 -18.66
N TYR A 198 -3.66 0.03 -18.19
CA TYR A 198 -2.91 -1.04 -18.85
C TYR A 198 -3.04 -2.32 -18.00
N PRO A 199 -4.10 -3.13 -18.18
CA PRO A 199 -4.34 -4.32 -17.34
C PRO A 199 -3.20 -5.35 -17.35
N GLU A 200 -2.46 -5.40 -18.45
CA GLU A 200 -1.29 -6.25 -18.65
C GLU A 200 -0.09 -5.85 -17.78
N LEU A 201 -0.02 -4.58 -17.37
CA LEU A 201 1.06 -4.05 -16.53
C LEU A 201 0.66 -4.11 -15.06
N GLY A 202 1.27 -5.01 -14.31
CA GLY A 202 0.88 -5.34 -12.96
C GLY A 202 2.01 -5.90 -12.10
N PHE A 203 1.65 -6.74 -11.12
CA PHE A 203 2.65 -7.40 -10.28
C PHE A 203 3.52 -8.35 -11.12
N ASN A 204 2.94 -9.06 -12.10
CA ASN A 204 3.69 -9.99 -12.96
C ASN A 204 4.71 -9.32 -13.88
N THR A 205 4.59 -8.00 -14.11
CA THR A 205 5.52 -7.18 -14.91
C THR A 205 6.34 -6.23 -14.04
N THR A 206 6.16 -6.22 -12.73
CA THR A 206 6.97 -5.39 -11.84
C THR A 206 8.37 -5.98 -11.78
N LYS A 207 9.34 -5.27 -12.34
CA LYS A 207 10.74 -5.67 -12.37
C LYS A 207 11.49 -5.03 -11.21
N TYR A 208 12.20 -5.85 -10.45
CA TYR A 208 12.94 -5.40 -9.27
C TYR A 208 14.08 -6.36 -8.94
N GLU A 209 15.02 -5.87 -8.14
CA GLU A 209 16.10 -6.62 -7.51
C GLU A 209 15.95 -6.53 -5.99
N ILE A 210 16.05 -7.67 -5.28
CA ILE A 210 16.17 -7.68 -3.82
C ILE A 210 17.65 -7.52 -3.49
N ILE A 211 17.99 -6.41 -2.85
CA ILE A 211 19.35 -6.12 -2.37
C ILE A 211 19.60 -6.79 -1.03
N ASN A 212 18.57 -6.78 -0.16
CA ASN A 212 18.66 -7.38 1.16
C ASN A 212 17.28 -7.86 1.64
N LYS A 213 17.29 -8.93 2.43
CA LYS A 213 16.09 -9.51 3.07
C LYS A 213 16.45 -9.93 4.48
N GLU A 214 15.89 -9.22 5.45
CA GLU A 214 16.19 -9.42 6.87
C GLU A 214 14.91 -9.55 7.70
N ILE A 215 14.95 -10.43 8.70
CA ILE A 215 13.99 -10.40 9.80
C ILE A 215 14.56 -9.46 10.85
N LYS A 216 13.86 -8.36 11.10
CA LYS A 216 14.24 -7.34 12.08
C LYS A 216 13.27 -7.37 13.25
N LYS A 217 13.69 -6.76 14.35
CA LYS A 217 12.92 -6.69 15.59
C LYS A 217 12.94 -5.26 16.12
N THR A 218 11.79 -4.75 16.53
CA THR A 218 11.73 -3.46 17.25
C THR A 218 12.29 -3.62 18.66
N ASN A 219 12.51 -2.50 19.35
CA ASN A 219 12.92 -2.53 20.77
C ASN A 219 11.91 -3.21 21.68
N GLN A 220 10.64 -3.29 21.24
CA GLN A 220 9.54 -3.93 21.95
C GLN A 220 9.38 -5.42 21.58
N GLY A 221 10.30 -5.98 20.80
CA GLY A 221 10.27 -7.40 20.42
C GLY A 221 9.35 -7.74 19.25
N ILE A 222 8.84 -6.74 18.51
CA ILE A 222 7.93 -6.96 17.37
C ILE A 222 8.76 -7.31 16.14
N GLU A 223 8.53 -8.49 15.57
CA GLU A 223 9.24 -8.97 14.39
C GLU A 223 8.59 -8.48 13.09
N TYR A 224 9.42 -8.12 12.11
CA TYR A 224 9.00 -7.72 10.78
C TYR A 224 10.04 -8.11 9.75
N ILE A 225 9.62 -8.35 8.51
CA ILE A 225 10.52 -8.55 7.38
C ILE A 225 10.81 -7.18 6.77
N MET A 226 12.09 -6.85 6.60
CA MET A 226 12.54 -5.71 5.79
C MET A 226 13.10 -6.23 4.47
N LEU A 227 12.58 -5.71 3.36
CA LEU A 227 13.07 -5.96 2.01
C LEU A 227 13.64 -4.67 1.43
N ASP A 228 14.96 -4.63 1.24
CA ASP A 228 15.60 -3.55 0.50
C ASP A 228 15.55 -3.88 -0.99
N VAL A 229 14.84 -3.07 -1.76
CA VAL A 229 14.56 -3.36 -3.17
C VAL A 229 14.94 -2.20 -4.08
N LYS A 230 15.47 -2.53 -5.26
CA LYS A 230 15.60 -1.60 -6.38
C LYS A 230 14.55 -1.93 -7.41
N ILE A 231 13.72 -0.96 -7.77
CA ILE A 231 12.72 -1.10 -8.82
C ILE A 231 13.37 -0.70 -10.15
N GLU A 232 13.26 -1.54 -11.17
CA GLU A 232 13.74 -1.21 -12.52
C GLU A 232 12.78 -0.20 -13.18
N CYS A 233 13.32 0.90 -13.70
CA CYS A 233 12.59 1.83 -14.54
C CYS A 233 12.84 1.55 -16.03
N ASP A 234 11.78 1.26 -16.78
CA ASP A 234 11.82 1.34 -18.24
C ASP A 234 11.62 2.79 -18.67
N TYR A 235 12.70 3.48 -19.04
CA TYR A 235 12.66 4.89 -19.43
C TYR A 235 11.87 5.16 -20.72
N ASN A 236 11.66 4.16 -21.58
CA ASN A 236 10.82 4.32 -22.77
C ASN A 236 9.34 4.38 -22.41
N LEU A 237 8.95 3.69 -21.33
CA LEU A 237 7.56 3.64 -20.85
C LEU A 237 7.28 4.70 -19.78
N THR A 238 8.20 4.89 -18.84
CA THR A 238 8.05 5.77 -17.68
C THR A 238 9.23 6.70 -17.51
N SER A 239 9.49 7.55 -18.50
CA SER A 239 10.57 8.56 -18.45
C SER A 239 10.47 9.54 -17.26
N TRP A 240 9.35 9.54 -16.53
CA TRP A 240 9.09 10.33 -15.32
C TRP A 240 9.43 9.61 -14.01
N CYS A 241 10.09 8.45 -14.06
CA CYS A 241 10.54 7.72 -12.88
C CYS A 241 11.61 8.47 -12.08
N ASP A 242 12.38 9.33 -12.74
CA ASP A 242 13.32 10.23 -12.10
C ASP A 242 12.83 11.68 -12.14
N HIS A 243 13.30 12.48 -11.19
CA HIS A 243 13.33 13.92 -11.41
C HIS A 243 14.29 14.20 -12.57
N PRO A 244 13.92 15.03 -13.56
CA PRO A 244 14.86 15.54 -14.53
C PRO A 244 16.02 16.16 -13.74
N THR A 245 17.21 15.60 -13.88
CA THR A 245 18.41 16.30 -13.45
C THR A 245 18.46 17.60 -14.25
N ASN A 246 18.85 18.72 -13.61
CA ASN A 246 19.18 19.94 -14.34
C ASN A 246 20.42 19.64 -15.22
N ILE A 247 20.25 18.89 -16.30
CA ILE A 247 21.17 18.86 -17.43
C ILE A 247 20.87 20.16 -18.16
N LEU A 248 21.56 21.21 -17.73
CA LEU A 248 21.70 22.57 -18.26
C LEU A 248 21.69 23.58 -17.10
N LYS A 249 22.84 23.67 -16.42
CA LYS A 249 23.52 24.94 -16.19
C LYS A 249 25.01 24.74 -16.39
#